data_AF-A0A2T6CIU4-F1
#
_entry.id   AF-A0A2T6CIU4-F1
#
_cell.length_a   1.000
_cell.length_b   1.000
_cell.length_c   1.000
_cell.angle_alpha   90.00
_cell.angle_beta   90.00
_cell.angle_gamma   90.00
#
_symmetry.space_group_name_H-M   'P 1'
#
loop_
_entity.id
_entity.type
_entity.pdbx_description
1 polymer ?
#
loop_
_entity_poly.entity_id
_entity_poly.type
_entity_poly.pdbx_seq_one_letter_code
_entity_poly.pdbx_strand_id
1 'polypeptide(L)'
;MNNFKIGLGLLLSLATVAGCVDQDFFVRQNVTYDKYERDSVSCATRATQQVPTNTQVGWAPYVGVYSTDVNAALRAKNLEICMRDKGYQKVKIPFCQGERLKAATAASKSPQIRSKRMKINKTSCWLNRPDGSAFLYSEDA
;
A
#
# COMPACT_ATOMS: atom_id res chain seq x y z
N MET A 1 47.78 -34.66 -27.00
CA MET A 1 46.92 -35.64 -26.27
C MET A 1 46.75 -35.10 -24.86
N ASN A 2 45.64 -34.58 -24.32
CA ASN A 2 44.23 -34.37 -24.69
C ASN A 2 43.79 -33.13 -23.87
N ASN A 3 43.22 -32.07 -24.44
CA ASN A 3 41.79 -31.82 -24.70
C ASN A 3 40.84 -32.06 -23.50
N PHE A 4 40.63 -31.03 -22.67
CA PHE A 4 39.47 -30.94 -21.77
C PHE A 4 38.80 -29.57 -21.95
N LYS A 5 37.89 -29.49 -22.92
CA LYS A 5 37.01 -28.33 -23.13
C LYS A 5 35.80 -28.50 -22.21
N ILE A 6 35.75 -27.77 -21.09
CA ILE A 6 34.50 -27.58 -20.34
C ILE A 6 33.84 -26.31 -20.89
N GLY A 7 32.69 -26.51 -21.50
CA GLY A 7 31.92 -25.49 -22.20
C GLY A 7 31.46 -24.36 -21.28
N LEU A 8 31.89 -23.16 -21.66
CA LEU A 8 31.08 -21.95 -21.83
C LEU A 8 29.70 -21.96 -21.16
N GLY A 9 29.66 -21.39 -19.95
CA GLY A 9 28.77 -20.28 -19.60
C GLY A 9 27.28 -20.43 -19.92
N LEU A 10 26.54 -21.03 -19.00
CA LEU A 10 25.14 -20.64 -18.77
C LEU A 10 24.95 -20.36 -17.26
N LEU A 11 25.60 -19.29 -16.79
CA LEU A 11 25.22 -18.64 -15.54
C LEU A 11 23.85 -17.98 -15.80
N LEU A 12 22.79 -18.77 -15.64
CA LEU A 12 21.41 -18.29 -15.60
C LEU A 12 21.32 -17.34 -14.40
N SER A 13 21.53 -16.06 -14.68
CA SER A 13 21.46 -14.98 -13.72
C SER A 13 20.00 -14.92 -13.30
N LEU A 14 19.68 -15.52 -12.15
CA LEU A 14 18.39 -15.41 -11.50
C LEU A 14 18.22 -13.92 -11.14
N ALA A 15 17.67 -13.14 -12.07
CA ALA A 15 17.28 -11.77 -11.82
C ALA A 15 16.17 -11.82 -10.75
N THR A 16 16.57 -11.66 -9.49
CA THR A 16 15.65 -11.43 -8.39
C THR A 16 14.96 -10.10 -8.67
N VAL A 17 13.77 -10.17 -9.26
CA VAL A 17 12.88 -9.02 -9.37
C VAL A 17 12.46 -8.67 -7.96
N ALA A 18 13.25 -7.85 -7.28
CA ALA A 18 12.81 -7.13 -6.10
C ALA A 18 11.78 -6.11 -6.59
N GLY A 19 10.53 -6.55 -6.71
CA GLY A 19 9.42 -5.75 -7.18
C GLY A 19 9.20 -4.56 -6.25
N CYS A 20 9.67 -3.39 -6.67
CA CYS A 20 9.32 -2.12 -6.06
C CYS A 20 7.90 -1.79 -6.53
N VAL A 21 6.90 -2.21 -5.76
CA VAL A 21 5.50 -1.92 -6.10
C VAL A 21 5.12 -0.61 -5.44
N ASP A 22 4.82 0.40 -6.26
CA ASP A 22 4.22 1.63 -5.76
C ASP A 22 2.82 1.33 -5.20
N GLN A 23 2.50 1.90 -4.05
CA GLN A 23 1.19 1.76 -3.42
C GLN A 23 0.41 3.05 -3.54
N ASP A 24 -0.91 2.93 -3.70
CA ASP A 24 -1.82 4.06 -3.69
C ASP A 24 -2.08 4.50 -2.23
N PHE A 25 -1.80 5.75 -1.90
CA PHE A 25 -2.13 6.36 -0.62
C PHE A 25 -3.07 7.55 -0.80
N PHE A 26 -4.02 7.68 0.14
CA PHE A 26 -4.75 8.93 0.31
C PHE A 26 -3.91 9.89 1.14
N VAL A 27 -3.54 11.02 0.56
CA VAL A 27 -2.67 12.00 1.22
C VAL A 27 -3.26 13.39 1.20
N ARG A 28 -2.94 14.18 2.23
CA ARG A 28 -3.29 15.60 2.31
C ARG A 28 -2.18 16.32 3.07
N GLN A 29 -1.67 17.40 2.50
CA GLN A 29 -0.60 18.18 3.14
C GLN A 29 -1.07 18.77 4.47
N ASN A 30 -0.15 18.83 5.43
CA ASN A 30 -0.30 19.57 6.68
C ASN A 30 -1.46 19.10 7.60
N VAL A 31 -2.02 17.92 7.37
CA VAL A 31 -3.03 17.30 8.25
C VAL A 31 -2.36 16.49 9.34
N THR A 32 -2.88 16.49 10.57
CA THR A 32 -2.35 15.60 11.62
C THR A 32 -2.67 14.14 11.30
N TYR A 33 -1.81 13.23 11.74
CA TYR A 33 -2.09 11.79 11.58
C TYR A 33 -3.35 11.36 12.33
N ASP A 34 -3.67 11.98 13.46
CA ASP A 34 -4.94 11.78 14.15
C ASP A 34 -6.15 12.12 13.27
N LYS A 35 -6.11 13.26 12.59
CA LYS A 35 -7.21 13.68 11.69
C LYS A 35 -7.31 12.76 10.47
N TYR A 36 -6.17 12.33 9.92
CA TYR A 36 -6.12 11.34 8.85
C TYR A 36 -6.77 10.01 9.24
N GLU A 37 -6.45 9.48 10.42
CA GLU A 37 -7.02 8.23 10.92
C GLU A 37 -8.54 8.36 11.09
N ARG A 38 -9.01 9.45 11.73
CA ARG A 38 -10.45 9.71 11.90
C ARG A 38 -11.20 9.83 10.57
N ASP A 39 -10.63 10.54 9.61
CA ASP A 39 -11.24 10.72 8.29
C ASP A 39 -11.30 9.41 7.51
N SER A 40 -10.23 8.63 7.53
CA SER A 40 -10.16 7.33 6.86
C SER A 40 -11.21 6.37 7.42
N VAL A 41 -11.31 6.26 8.75
CA VAL A 41 -12.31 5.41 9.41
C VAL A 41 -13.73 5.92 9.14
N SER A 42 -13.97 7.23 9.30
CA SER A 42 -15.28 7.84 9.04
C SER A 42 -15.75 7.60 7.60
N CYS A 43 -14.87 7.76 6.61
CA CYS A 43 -15.20 7.50 5.21
C CYS A 43 -15.40 6.00 4.93
N ALA A 44 -14.62 5.11 5.53
CA ALA A 44 -14.80 3.67 5.38
C ALA A 44 -16.14 3.18 5.94
N THR A 45 -16.51 3.68 7.13
CA THR A 45 -17.82 3.42 7.73
C THR A 45 -18.95 3.94 6.85
N ARG A 46 -18.86 5.19 6.38
CA ARG A 46 -19.86 5.77 5.47
C ARG A 46 -20.02 4.97 4.18
N ALA A 47 -18.91 4.57 3.56
CA ALA A 47 -18.92 3.77 2.35
C ALA A 47 -19.64 2.44 2.55
N THR A 48 -19.43 1.79 3.70
CA THR A 48 -20.06 0.51 4.06
C THR A 48 -21.55 0.67 4.39
N GLN A 49 -21.94 1.79 5.00
CA GLN A 49 -23.36 2.10 5.29
C GLN A 49 -24.14 2.42 4.00
N GLN A 50 -23.51 3.12 3.05
CA GLN A 50 -24.17 3.54 1.81
C GLN A 50 -24.24 2.44 0.76
N VAL A 51 -23.27 1.51 0.78
CA VAL A 51 -23.22 0.39 -0.16
C VAL A 51 -23.11 -0.88 0.66
N PRO A 52 -24.23 -1.59 0.91
CA PRO A 52 -24.21 -2.81 1.69
C PRO A 52 -23.48 -3.92 0.93
N THR A 53 -22.94 -4.88 1.69
CA THR A 53 -22.37 -6.11 1.15
C THR A 53 -23.44 -6.90 0.40
N ASN A 54 -23.13 -7.35 -0.81
CA ASN A 54 -23.99 -8.21 -1.61
C ASN A 54 -23.25 -9.50 -1.94
N THR A 55 -23.18 -10.38 -0.95
CA THR A 55 -22.51 -11.67 -1.08
C THR A 55 -23.36 -12.61 -1.91
N GLN A 56 -22.85 -13.00 -3.07
CA GLN A 56 -23.46 -13.98 -3.96
C GLN A 56 -22.66 -15.27 -3.95
N VAL A 57 -23.35 -16.40 -3.96
CA VAL A 57 -22.74 -17.74 -4.01
C VAL A 57 -22.86 -18.28 -5.42
N GLY A 58 -21.76 -18.82 -5.96
CA GLY A 58 -21.70 -19.44 -7.27
C GLY A 58 -20.93 -20.77 -7.24
N TRP A 59 -21.00 -21.52 -8.34
CA TRP A 59 -20.20 -22.73 -8.55
C TRP A 59 -19.44 -22.63 -9.87
N ALA A 60 -18.18 -23.10 -9.89
CA ALA A 60 -17.42 -23.25 -11.12
C ALA A 60 -16.56 -24.54 -11.10
N PRO A 61 -16.38 -25.24 -12.25
CA PRO A 61 -15.81 -26.59 -12.31
C PRO A 61 -14.43 -26.80 -11.64
N TYR A 62 -13.61 -25.75 -11.56
CA TYR A 62 -12.23 -25.83 -11.04
C TYR A 62 -12.04 -25.22 -9.64
N VAL A 63 -12.99 -24.41 -9.16
CA VAL A 63 -12.90 -23.72 -7.86
C VAL A 63 -13.99 -24.17 -6.88
N GLY A 64 -14.99 -24.93 -7.34
CA GLY A 64 -16.10 -25.39 -6.52
C GLY A 64 -17.09 -24.26 -6.18
N VAL A 65 -17.71 -24.37 -5.00
CA VAL A 65 -18.60 -23.32 -4.47
C VAL A 65 -17.76 -22.15 -3.98
N TYR A 66 -18.06 -20.94 -4.46
CA TYR A 66 -17.39 -19.72 -4.05
C TYR A 66 -18.42 -18.65 -3.66
N SER A 67 -17.98 -17.67 -2.88
CA SER A 67 -18.77 -16.49 -2.57
C SER A 67 -18.01 -15.23 -2.98
N THR A 68 -18.74 -14.24 -3.49
CA THR A 68 -18.16 -12.96 -3.90
C THR A 68 -19.08 -11.82 -3.50
N ASP A 69 -18.51 -10.72 -2.98
CA ASP A 69 -19.26 -9.49 -2.76
C ASP A 69 -19.23 -8.65 -4.03
N VAL A 70 -20.33 -8.65 -4.77
CA VAL A 70 -20.42 -7.91 -6.03
C VAL A 70 -20.40 -6.39 -5.84
N ASN A 71 -20.66 -5.91 -4.61
CA ASN A 71 -20.68 -4.49 -4.28
C ASN A 71 -19.33 -3.97 -3.75
N ALA A 72 -18.32 -4.84 -3.59
CA ALA A 72 -17.03 -4.45 -3.01
C ALA A 72 -16.36 -3.28 -3.76
N ALA A 73 -16.42 -3.28 -5.09
CA ALA A 73 -15.86 -2.20 -5.91
C ALA A 73 -16.59 -0.86 -5.71
N LEU A 74 -17.92 -0.88 -5.56
CA LEU A 74 -18.72 0.32 -5.28
C LEU A 74 -18.40 0.89 -3.90
N ARG A 75 -18.21 0.03 -2.88
CA ARG A 75 -17.73 0.46 -1.54
C ARG A 75 -16.37 1.15 -1.64
N ALA A 76 -15.42 0.56 -2.36
CA ALA A 76 -14.10 1.16 -2.57
C ALA A 76 -14.18 2.53 -3.27
N LYS A 77 -15.08 2.68 -4.25
CA LYS A 77 -15.27 3.95 -4.95
C LYS A 77 -15.90 5.03 -4.06
N ASN A 78 -16.88 4.67 -3.22
CA ASN A 78 -17.48 5.61 -2.27
C ASN A 78 -16.48 6.07 -1.20
N LEU A 79 -15.58 5.19 -0.75
CA LEU A 79 -14.47 5.57 0.10
C LEU A 79 -13.59 6.63 -0.59
N GLU A 80 -13.20 6.39 -1.85
CA GLU A 80 -12.38 7.32 -2.63
C GLU A 80 -13.06 8.69 -2.80
N ILE A 81 -14.36 8.71 -3.12
CA ILE A 81 -15.15 9.95 -3.24
C ILE A 81 -15.17 10.70 -1.91
N CYS A 82 -15.47 10.03 -0.79
CA CYS A 82 -15.51 10.66 0.53
C CYS A 82 -14.16 11.25 0.94
N MET A 83 -13.06 10.52 0.67
CA MET A 83 -11.71 11.01 0.95
C MET A 83 -11.40 12.24 0.09
N ARG A 84 -11.77 12.24 -1.20
CA ARG A 84 -11.61 13.38 -2.10
C ARG A 84 -12.41 14.60 -1.66
N ASP A 85 -13.65 14.41 -1.20
CA ASP A 85 -14.49 15.49 -0.68
C ASP A 85 -13.90 16.13 0.59
N LYS A 86 -13.17 15.33 1.39
CA LYS A 86 -12.39 15.81 2.54
C LYS A 86 -11.03 16.43 2.15
N GLY A 87 -10.75 16.57 0.85
CA GLY A 87 -9.53 17.20 0.33
C GLY A 87 -8.30 16.28 0.31
N TYR A 88 -8.48 14.96 0.38
CA TYR A 88 -7.39 14.01 0.16
C TYR A 88 -7.22 13.71 -1.33
N GLN A 89 -5.97 13.46 -1.72
CA GLN A 89 -5.61 13.03 -3.06
C GLN A 89 -5.10 11.60 -3.02
N LYS A 90 -5.50 10.78 -3.98
CA LYS A 90 -4.97 9.43 -4.15
C LYS A 90 -3.70 9.52 -5.01
N VAL A 91 -2.54 9.22 -4.42
CA VAL A 91 -1.24 9.33 -5.09
C VAL A 91 -0.46 8.02 -4.94
N LYS A 92 0.38 7.72 -5.93
CA LYS A 92 1.32 6.61 -5.85
C LYS A 92 2.54 7.02 -5.03
N ILE A 93 2.80 6.30 -3.96
CA ILE A 93 4.01 6.47 -3.14
C ILE A 93 4.94 5.29 -3.44
N PRO A 94 6.22 5.54 -3.72
CA PRO A 94 7.18 4.48 -4.01
C PRO A 94 7.62 3.75 -2.74
N PHE A 95 8.01 2.49 -2.88
CA PHE A 95 8.60 1.73 -1.78
C PHE A 95 9.93 2.35 -1.34
N CYS A 96 10.24 2.34 -0.05
CA CYS A 96 11.49 2.88 0.46
C CYS A 96 12.70 2.05 0.00
N GLN A 97 13.76 2.72 -0.45
CA GLN A 97 15.00 2.08 -0.93
C GLN A 97 16.24 2.71 -0.30
N GLY A 98 17.34 1.96 -0.27
CA GLY A 98 18.66 2.44 0.16
C GLY A 98 18.65 3.03 1.57
N GLU A 99 19.27 4.20 1.73
CA GLU A 99 19.35 4.89 3.03
C GLU A 99 17.97 5.30 3.58
N ARG A 100 17.02 5.65 2.71
CA ARG A 100 15.64 5.95 3.12
C ARG A 100 14.94 4.75 3.74
N LEU A 101 15.19 3.54 3.23
CA LEU A 101 14.64 2.32 3.82
C LEU A 101 15.16 2.11 5.24
N LYS A 102 16.46 2.33 5.47
CA LYS A 102 17.06 2.21 6.82
C LYS A 102 16.45 3.24 7.78
N ALA A 103 16.36 4.50 7.37
CA ALA A 103 15.78 5.57 8.17
C ALA A 103 14.29 5.34 8.47
N ALA A 104 13.52 4.95 7.44
CA ALA A 104 12.11 4.63 7.58
C ALA A 104 11.88 3.41 8.49
N THR A 105 12.72 2.38 8.41
CA THR A 105 12.66 1.19 9.28
C THR A 105 12.98 1.53 10.74
N ALA A 106 13.91 2.46 10.98
CA ALA A 106 14.15 2.96 12.33
C ALA A 106 12.94 3.75 12.85
N ALA A 107 12.38 4.64 12.03
CA ALA A 107 11.21 5.44 12.39
C ALA A 107 9.93 4.60 12.59
N SER A 108 9.77 3.49 11.86
CA SER A 108 8.56 2.65 11.93
C SER A 108 8.45 1.85 13.22
N LYS A 109 9.54 1.69 13.97
CA LYS A 109 9.57 1.02 15.29
C LYS A 109 8.83 1.80 16.37
N SER A 110 8.75 3.12 16.22
CA SER A 110 8.02 3.97 17.16
C SER A 110 6.55 4.10 16.76
N PRO A 111 5.64 4.25 17.73
CA PRO A 111 4.26 4.62 17.45
C PRO A 111 4.21 5.92 16.66
N GLN A 112 3.28 5.98 15.71
CA GLN A 112 3.10 7.18 14.91
C GLN A 112 2.56 8.30 15.79
N ILE A 113 3.32 9.40 15.88
CA ILE A 113 2.93 10.55 16.69
C ILE A 113 1.69 11.18 16.08
N ARG A 114 0.55 11.01 16.75
CA ARG A 114 -0.79 11.45 16.28
C ARG A 114 -0.87 12.95 15.95
N SER A 115 -0.13 13.77 16.70
CA SER A 115 -0.04 15.22 16.49
C SER A 115 0.93 15.61 15.37
N LYS A 116 1.81 14.70 14.90
CA LYS A 116 2.70 14.99 13.77
C LYS A 116 1.85 15.23 12.53
N ARG A 117 2.22 16.25 11.77
CA ARG A 117 1.57 16.61 10.52
C ARG A 117 2.17 15.80 9.38
N MET A 118 1.30 15.26 8.53
CA MET A 118 1.66 14.61 7.30
C MET A 118 2.32 15.63 6.37
N LYS A 119 3.50 15.27 5.87
CA LYS A 119 4.23 15.99 4.84
C LYS A 119 4.45 15.02 3.70
N ILE A 120 4.03 15.37 2.48
CA ILE A 120 4.34 14.56 1.30
C ILE A 120 5.27 15.36 0.40
N ASN A 121 6.37 14.76 -0.02
CA ASN A 121 7.33 15.36 -0.93
C ASN A 121 7.93 14.27 -1.84
N LYS A 122 8.95 14.63 -2.63
CA LYS A 122 9.62 13.68 -3.53
C LYS A 122 10.41 12.60 -2.81
N THR A 123 10.76 12.81 -1.54
CA THR A 123 11.51 11.83 -0.74
C THR A 123 10.61 10.91 0.07
N SER A 124 9.30 11.20 0.12
CA SER A 124 8.28 10.33 0.69
C SER A 124 8.32 8.93 0.08
N CYS A 125 8.27 7.93 0.94
CA CYS A 125 8.24 6.52 0.55
C CYS A 125 7.46 5.72 1.58
N TRP A 126 7.11 4.48 1.24
CA TRP A 126 6.38 3.60 2.14
C TRP A 126 7.12 2.29 2.39
N LEU A 127 6.84 1.64 3.53
CA LEU A 127 7.28 0.28 3.85
C LEU A 127 6.21 -0.49 4.61
N ASN A 128 6.32 -1.81 4.65
CA ASN A 128 5.48 -2.66 5.49
C ASN A 128 6.08 -2.78 6.90
N ARG A 129 5.27 -2.51 7.92
CA ARG A 129 5.62 -2.86 9.30
C ARG A 129 5.48 -4.37 9.52
N PRO A 130 6.09 -4.92 10.59
CA PRO A 130 5.94 -6.34 10.94
C PRO A 130 4.50 -6.79 11.18
N ASP A 131 3.59 -5.86 11.51
CA ASP A 131 2.15 -6.12 11.70
C ASP A 131 1.36 -6.13 10.37
N GLY A 132 2.03 -5.95 9.23
CA GLY A 132 1.42 -5.87 7.91
C GLY A 132 0.82 -4.51 7.57
N SER A 133 0.86 -3.53 8.48
CA SER A 133 0.40 -2.18 8.19
C SER A 133 1.41 -1.41 7.34
N ALA A 134 0.92 -0.59 6.41
CA ALA A 134 1.78 0.29 5.63
C ALA A 134 2.20 1.51 6.47
N PHE A 135 3.50 1.80 6.50
CA PHE A 135 4.07 2.98 7.14
C PHE A 135 4.54 3.97 6.08
N LEU A 136 3.96 5.17 6.10
CA LEU A 136 4.35 6.28 5.27
C LEU A 136 5.49 7.06 5.93
N TYR A 137 6.66 7.03 5.32
CA TYR A 137 7.82 7.80 5.73
C TYR A 137 7.98 9.05 4.87
N SER A 138 8.41 10.15 5.49
CA SER A 138 8.75 11.38 4.79
C SER A 138 9.79 12.13 5.61
N GLU A 139 10.83 12.61 4.95
CA GLU A 139 11.86 13.42 5.58
C GLU A 139 11.28 14.80 5.93
N ASP A 140 11.66 15.31 7.09
CA ASP A 140 11.39 16.69 7.46
C ASP A 140 12.35 17.57 6.64
N ALA A 141 11.86 18.06 5.51
CA ALA A 141 12.53 19.09 4.71
C ALA A 141 12.71 20.38 5.52
#